data_AF-H9XBH6-F1
#
_entry.id   AF-H9XBH6-F1
#
_cell.length_a   1.000
_cell.length_b   1.000
_cell.length_c   1.000
_cell.angle_alpha   90.00
_cell.angle_beta   90.00
_cell.angle_gamma   90.00
#
_symmetry.space_group_name_H-M   'P 1'
#
loop_
_entity.id
_entity.type
_entity.pdbx_description
1 polymer ?
#
loop_
_entity_poly.entity_id
_entity_poly.type
_entity_poly.pdbx_seq_one_letter_code
_entity_poly.pdbx_strand_id
1 'polypeptide(L)'
;KDGSHSPWKLCPITQVEETKLMIKMLPVWVTMFVPSSAFANASTLFVRQATTLNRHMGPHFQIPAGSLSTFTALLILITLVLYERVLVRIVRRITGNPRGITMLQRLGIGMAIHGLTMAVASITDRKRISFVKQHGLQGSTEALPLTVFIL
;
A
#
# COMPACT_ATOMS: atom_id res chain seq x y z
N LYS A 1 -51.99 -30.60 3.62
CA LYS A 1 -50.74 -31.17 4.17
C LYS A 1 -50.01 -31.89 3.06
N ASP A 2 -48.79 -31.62 2.64
CA ASP A 2 -47.83 -30.54 2.91
C ASP A 2 -47.00 -30.49 1.63
N GLY A 3 -47.13 -29.41 0.85
CA GLY A 3 -46.31 -29.20 -0.34
C GLY A 3 -44.99 -28.62 0.11
N SER A 4 -43.95 -29.45 0.18
CA SER A 4 -42.60 -29.08 0.60
C SER A 4 -42.05 -27.93 -0.25
N HIS A 5 -42.22 -26.70 0.24
CA HIS A 5 -41.50 -25.53 -0.24
C HIS A 5 -40.03 -25.71 0.10
N SER A 6 -39.31 -26.42 -0.77
CA SER A 6 -37.86 -26.49 -0.74
C SER A 6 -37.30 -25.06 -0.83
N PRO A 7 -36.52 -24.59 0.17
CA PRO A 7 -35.93 -23.25 0.17
C PRO A 7 -34.92 -23.02 -0.97
N TRP A 8 -34.63 -24.07 -1.75
CA TRP A 8 -33.75 -24.06 -2.91
C TRP A 8 -34.46 -23.74 -4.23
N LYS A 9 -35.79 -23.60 -4.26
CA LYS A 9 -36.52 -23.61 -5.54
C LYS A 9 -36.97 -22.27 -6.11
N LEU A 10 -36.99 -21.15 -5.38
CA LEU A 10 -37.30 -19.83 -5.95
C LEU A 10 -36.67 -18.72 -5.08
N CYS A 11 -35.51 -18.19 -5.48
CA CYS A 11 -34.97 -16.96 -4.90
C CYS A 11 -35.64 -15.75 -5.55
N PRO A 12 -36.04 -14.70 -4.79
CA PRO A 12 -36.53 -13.47 -5.39
C PRO A 12 -35.43 -12.83 -6.25
N ILE A 13 -35.83 -12.20 -7.36
CA ILE A 13 -34.89 -11.62 -8.34
C ILE A 13 -33.94 -10.61 -7.68
N THR A 14 -34.43 -9.87 -6.68
CA THR A 14 -33.63 -8.94 -5.88
C THR A 14 -32.45 -9.63 -5.18
N GLN A 15 -32.65 -10.80 -4.58
CA GLN A 15 -31.56 -11.57 -3.93
C GLN A 15 -30.54 -12.09 -4.95
N VAL A 16 -31.00 -12.47 -6.15
CA VAL A 16 -30.11 -12.88 -7.24
C VAL A 16 -29.29 -11.68 -7.75
N GLU A 17 -29.90 -10.51 -7.88
CA GLU A 17 -29.22 -9.27 -8.31
C GLU A 17 -28.21 -8.77 -7.28
N GLU A 18 -28.55 -8.79 -6.00
CA GLU A 18 -27.63 -8.45 -4.91
C GLU A 18 -26.43 -9.41 -4.88
N THR A 19 -26.69 -10.71 -4.96
CA THR A 19 -25.62 -11.71 -5.01
C THR A 19 -24.75 -11.53 -6.25
N LYS A 20 -25.36 -11.25 -7.40
CA LYS A 20 -24.64 -10.94 -8.65
C LYS A 20 -23.78 -9.69 -8.51
N LEU A 21 -24.24 -8.67 -7.78
CA LEU A 21 -23.45 -7.48 -7.49
C LEU A 21 -22.26 -7.81 -6.58
N MET A 22 -22.47 -8.59 -5.52
CA MET A 22 -21.40 -9.04 -4.64
C MET A 22 -20.34 -9.86 -5.39
N ILE A 23 -20.76 -10.79 -6.25
CA ILE A 23 -19.85 -11.57 -7.11
C ILE A 23 -19.05 -10.65 -8.03
N LYS A 24 -19.68 -9.61 -8.59
CA LYS A 24 -18.98 -8.60 -9.41
C LYS A 24 -17.95 -7.77 -8.63
N MET A 25 -18.05 -7.70 -7.30
CA MET A 25 -17.06 -7.01 -6.45
C MET A 25 -15.88 -7.90 -6.06
N LEU A 26 -16.02 -9.24 -6.15
CA LEU A 26 -14.95 -10.18 -5.81
C LEU A 26 -13.64 -9.93 -6.57
N PRO A 27 -13.63 -9.69 -7.90
CA PRO A 27 -12.38 -9.43 -8.62
C PRO A 27 -11.64 -8.21 -8.07
N VAL A 28 -12.37 -7.13 -7.75
CA VAL A 28 -11.79 -5.92 -7.15
C VAL A 28 -11.16 -6.24 -5.81
N TRP A 29 -11.85 -7.02 -4.97
CA TRP A 29 -11.32 -7.47 -3.68
C TRP A 29 -10.05 -8.34 -3.83
N VAL A 30 -10.03 -9.27 -4.78
CA VAL A 30 -8.85 -10.11 -5.07
C VAL A 30 -7.66 -9.26 -5.51
N THR A 31 -7.86 -8.23 -6.33
CA THR A 31 -6.76 -7.34 -6.74
C THR A 31 -6.15 -6.54 -5.58
N MET A 32 -6.86 -6.38 -4.45
CA MET A 32 -6.35 -5.68 -3.27
C MET A 32 -5.32 -6.49 -2.47
N PHE A 33 -5.17 -7.79 -2.70
CA PHE A 33 -4.17 -8.60 -1.98
C PHE A 33 -2.74 -8.13 -2.23
N VAL A 34 -2.41 -7.81 -3.49
CA VAL A 34 -1.06 -7.38 -3.89
C VAL A 34 -0.63 -6.12 -3.12
N PRO A 35 -1.35 -4.98 -3.21
CA PRO A 35 -0.97 -3.79 -2.47
C PRO A 35 -1.01 -3.99 -0.95
N SER A 36 -1.92 -4.82 -0.43
CA SER A 36 -1.99 -5.13 1.01
C SER A 36 -0.75 -5.85 1.50
N SER A 37 -0.28 -6.86 0.75
CA SER A 37 0.95 -7.59 1.09
C SER A 37 2.19 -6.68 1.03
N ALA A 38 2.27 -5.83 0.01
CA ALA A 38 3.35 -4.86 -0.14
C ALA A 38 3.35 -3.85 1.02
N PHE A 39 2.18 -3.39 1.46
CA PHE A 39 2.04 -2.49 2.61
C PHE A 39 2.49 -3.14 3.92
N ALA A 40 2.14 -4.41 4.15
CA ALA A 40 2.59 -5.16 5.32
C ALA A 40 4.11 -5.33 5.37
N ASN A 41 4.72 -5.63 4.20
CA ASN A 41 6.17 -5.70 4.05
C ASN A 41 6.82 -4.33 4.29
N ALA A 42 6.29 -3.27 3.70
CA ALA A 42 6.81 -1.91 3.87
C ALA A 42 6.77 -1.46 5.33
N SER A 43 5.66 -1.71 6.04
CA SER A 43 5.53 -1.37 7.48
C SER A 43 6.58 -2.10 8.32
N THR A 44 6.80 -3.38 8.04
CA THR A 44 7.78 -4.20 8.76
C THR A 44 9.22 -3.76 8.48
N LEU A 45 9.55 -3.52 7.20
CA LEU A 45 10.88 -3.07 6.78
C LEU A 45 11.19 -1.68 7.32
N PHE A 46 10.21 -0.78 7.31
CA PHE A 46 10.35 0.56 7.86
C PHE A 46 10.69 0.50 9.35
N VAL A 47 9.99 -0.32 10.14
CA VAL A 47 10.29 -0.51 11.57
C VAL A 47 11.68 -1.11 11.77
N ARG A 48 12.08 -2.11 10.96
CA ARG A 48 13.42 -2.70 11.04
C ARG A 48 14.52 -1.68 10.74
N GLN A 49 14.38 -0.91 9.65
CA GLN A 49 15.31 0.16 9.29
C GLN A 49 15.38 1.24 10.38
N ALA A 50 14.23 1.65 10.91
CA ALA A 50 14.09 2.57 12.04
C ALA A 50 14.86 2.12 13.29
N THR A 51 14.88 0.82 13.59
CA THR A 51 15.62 0.27 14.74
C THR A 51 17.12 0.12 14.51
N THR A 52 17.57 -0.05 13.26
CA THR A 52 18.99 -0.22 12.90
C THR A 52 19.70 1.10 12.59
N LEU A 53 18.98 2.19 12.34
CA LEU A 53 19.54 3.54 12.21
C LEU A 53 20.07 4.07 13.55
N ASN A 54 21.13 4.87 13.52
CA ASN A 54 21.67 5.49 14.74
C ASN A 54 20.66 6.49 15.30
N ARG A 55 20.07 6.14 16.46
CA ARG A 55 19.00 6.92 17.12
C ARG A 55 19.54 8.02 18.04
N HIS A 56 20.84 8.33 18.01
CA HIS A 56 21.41 9.39 18.83
C HIS A 56 21.17 10.78 18.22
N MET A 57 20.44 11.62 18.95
CA MET A 57 20.38 13.06 18.72
C MET A 57 21.37 13.74 19.68
N GLY A 58 22.66 13.66 19.35
CA GLY A 58 23.76 14.16 20.18
C GLY A 58 24.35 13.12 21.16
N PRO A 59 25.32 13.50 22.00
CA PRO A 59 26.09 12.58 22.84
C PRO A 59 25.31 11.96 24.02
N HIS A 60 24.16 12.52 24.39
CA HIS A 60 23.42 12.12 25.60
C HIS A 60 21.95 11.74 25.38
N PHE A 61 21.43 11.85 24.16
CA PHE A 61 20.00 11.61 23.90
C PHE A 61 19.78 10.57 22.82
N GLN A 62 19.23 9.43 23.21
CA GLN A 62 18.81 8.37 22.29
C GLN A 62 17.29 8.42 22.10
N ILE A 63 16.87 8.63 20.86
CA ILE A 63 15.46 8.62 20.47
C ILE A 63 14.90 7.20 20.72
N PRO A 64 13.87 7.04 21.56
CA PRO A 64 13.21 5.75 21.75
C PRO A 64 12.65 5.25 20.41
N ALA A 65 12.77 3.95 20.12
CA ALA A 65 12.23 3.41 18.87
C ALA A 65 10.72 3.69 18.69
N GLY A 66 9.97 3.81 19.79
CA GLY A 66 8.55 4.16 19.78
C GLY A 66 8.22 5.58 19.28
N SER A 67 9.11 6.57 19.42
CA SER A 67 8.85 7.92 18.91
C SER A 67 8.99 8.03 17.39
N LEU A 68 9.61 7.05 16.76
CA LEU A 68 9.69 7.00 15.30
C LEU A 68 8.36 6.50 14.71
N SER A 69 7.68 5.56 15.39
CA SER A 69 6.32 5.15 15.04
C SER A 69 5.32 6.30 15.17
N THR A 70 5.43 7.13 16.22
CA THR A 70 4.56 8.31 16.37
C THR A 70 4.84 9.37 15.31
N PHE A 71 6.11 9.60 14.96
CA PHE A 71 6.47 10.50 13.86
C PHE A 71 5.88 10.05 12.52
N THR A 72 5.98 8.76 12.19
CA THR A 72 5.39 8.21 10.96
C THR A 72 3.86 8.34 10.95
N ALA A 73 3.21 8.04 12.09
CA ALA A 73 1.77 8.22 12.22
C ALA A 73 1.36 9.69 11.99
N LEU A 74 2.09 10.65 12.56
CA LEU A 74 1.88 12.08 12.34
C LEU A 74 2.07 12.46 10.87
N LEU A 75 3.10 11.94 10.21
CA LEU A 75 3.34 12.22 8.80
C LEU A 75 2.23 11.68 7.90
N ILE A 76 1.71 10.48 8.18
CA ILE A 76 0.55 9.91 7.47
C ILE A 76 -0.68 10.81 7.67
N LEU A 77 -0.93 11.26 8.90
CA LEU A 77 -2.06 12.14 9.20
C LEU A 77 -1.94 13.49 8.45
N ILE A 78 -0.76 14.12 8.46
CA ILE A 78 -0.50 15.36 7.72
C ILE A 78 -0.71 15.15 6.22
N THR A 79 -0.19 14.05 5.69
CA THR A 79 -0.34 13.71 4.26
C THR A 79 -1.80 13.47 3.89
N LEU A 80 -2.56 12.81 4.76
CA LEU A 80 -3.99 12.59 4.57
C LEU A 80 -4.76 13.91 4.56
N VAL A 81 -4.47 14.80 5.51
CA VAL A 81 -5.07 16.14 5.55
C VAL A 81 -4.72 16.94 4.29
N LEU A 82 -3.47 16.90 3.83
CA LEU A 82 -3.04 17.55 2.60
C LEU A 82 -3.76 16.97 1.37
N TYR A 83 -3.90 15.65 1.30
CA TYR A 83 -4.63 14.99 0.22
C TYR A 83 -6.09 15.46 0.17
N GLU A 84 -6.79 15.45 1.30
CA GLU A 84 -8.19 15.83 1.38
C GLU A 84 -8.42 17.33 1.18
N ARG A 85 -7.52 18.18 1.67
CA ARG A 85 -7.69 19.64 1.59
C ARG A 85 -7.20 20.22 0.28
N VAL A 86 -6.12 19.69 -0.29
CA VAL A 86 -5.46 20.25 -1.48
C VAL A 86 -5.85 19.46 -2.72
N LEU A 87 -5.48 18.18 -2.77
CA LEU A 87 -5.71 17.34 -3.96
C LEU A 87 -7.19 17.21 -4.29
N VAL A 88 -8.04 16.87 -3.32
CA VAL A 88 -9.49 16.72 -3.58
C VAL A 88 -10.12 18.05 -4.00
N ARG A 89 -9.70 19.19 -3.43
CA ARG A 89 -10.20 20.51 -3.86
C ARG A 89 -9.77 20.86 -5.29
N ILE A 90 -8.52 20.57 -5.66
CA ILE A 90 -8.02 20.81 -7.02
C ILE A 90 -8.77 19.93 -8.01
N VAL A 91 -8.86 18.64 -7.72
CA VAL A 91 -9.57 17.66 -8.54
C VAL A 91 -11.03 18.09 -8.72
N ARG A 92 -11.73 18.47 -7.65
CA ARG A 92 -13.11 18.96 -7.71
C ARG A 92 -13.26 20.20 -8.59
N ARG A 93 -12.28 21.12 -8.58
CA ARG A 93 -12.26 22.28 -9.47
C ARG A 93 -12.06 21.89 -10.94
N ILE A 94 -11.21 20.91 -11.22
CA ILE A 94 -10.91 20.46 -12.59
C ILE A 94 -12.05 19.62 -13.18
N THR A 95 -12.63 18.71 -12.39
CA THR A 95 -13.66 17.76 -12.86
C THR A 95 -15.09 18.29 -12.73
N GLY A 96 -15.33 19.39 -11.99
CA GLY A 96 -16.67 19.95 -11.78
C GLY A 96 -17.61 19.07 -10.94
N ASN A 97 -17.18 17.89 -10.49
CA ASN A 97 -17.98 16.96 -9.71
C ASN A 97 -17.86 17.26 -8.19
N PRO A 98 -18.97 17.33 -7.42
CA PRO A 98 -18.93 17.59 -5.97
C PRO A 98 -18.08 16.60 -5.17
N ARG A 99 -17.87 15.37 -5.67
CA ARG A 99 -16.97 14.35 -5.08
C ARG A 99 -15.57 14.29 -5.74
N GLY A 100 -15.32 15.05 -6.80
CA GLY A 100 -14.05 15.03 -7.55
C GLY A 100 -13.88 13.79 -8.43
N ILE A 101 -13.33 12.71 -7.88
CA ILE A 101 -13.04 11.43 -8.59
C ILE A 101 -13.93 10.31 -8.03
N THR A 102 -14.43 9.42 -8.89
CA THR A 102 -15.22 8.26 -8.46
C THR A 102 -14.37 7.26 -7.65
N MET A 103 -14.98 6.51 -6.73
CA MET A 103 -14.24 5.56 -5.87
C MET A 103 -13.46 4.53 -6.69
N LEU A 104 -14.03 4.04 -7.81
CA LEU A 104 -13.38 3.08 -8.69
C LEU A 104 -12.20 3.68 -9.46
N GLN A 105 -12.31 4.94 -9.92
CA GLN A 105 -11.19 5.63 -10.56
C GLN A 105 -10.05 5.89 -9.59
N ARG A 106 -10.35 6.29 -8.36
CA ARG A 106 -9.34 6.46 -7.31
C ARG A 106 -8.59 5.15 -7.05
N LEU A 107 -9.33 4.05 -6.98
CA LEU A 107 -8.75 2.72 -6.82
C LEU A 107 -7.84 2.36 -8.00
N GLY A 108 -8.32 2.56 -9.23
CA GLY A 108 -7.55 2.31 -10.45
C GLY A 108 -6.26 3.13 -10.53
N ILE A 109 -6.31 4.43 -10.20
CA ILE A 109 -5.13 5.30 -10.16
C ILE A 109 -4.12 4.81 -9.11
N GLY A 110 -4.61 4.46 -7.92
CA GLY A 110 -3.77 3.90 -6.85
C GLY A 110 -3.07 2.61 -7.30
N MET A 111 -3.79 1.71 -7.97
CA MET A 111 -3.23 0.46 -8.50
C MET A 111 -2.18 0.71 -9.60
N ALA A 112 -2.42 1.67 -10.51
CA ALA A 112 -1.47 2.02 -11.55
C ALA A 112 -0.16 2.59 -10.96
N ILE A 113 -0.28 3.52 -10.01
CA ILE A 113 0.88 4.08 -9.30
C ILE A 113 1.63 2.98 -8.55
N HIS A 114 0.91 2.11 -7.83
CA HIS A 114 1.52 1.00 -7.11
C HIS A 114 2.30 0.05 -8.04
N GLY A 115 1.72 -0.30 -9.19
CA GLY A 115 2.38 -1.10 -10.22
C GLY A 115 3.65 -0.44 -10.75
N LEU A 116 3.62 0.87 -11.02
CA LEU A 116 4.80 1.62 -11.45
C LEU A 116 5.90 1.61 -10.37
N THR A 117 5.55 1.87 -9.11
CA THR A 117 6.49 1.83 -7.99
C THR A 117 7.12 0.44 -7.85
N MET A 118 6.33 -0.63 -7.94
CA MET A 118 6.84 -2.00 -7.89
C MET A 118 7.72 -2.34 -9.08
N ALA A 119 7.42 -1.83 -10.28
CA ALA A 119 8.27 -2.01 -11.46
C ALA A 119 9.64 -1.32 -11.27
N VAL A 120 9.64 -0.08 -10.80
CA VAL A 120 10.88 0.67 -10.50
C VAL A 120 11.69 -0.06 -9.42
N ALA A 121 11.05 -0.45 -8.31
CA ALA A 121 11.69 -1.20 -7.23
C ALA A 121 12.29 -2.52 -7.72
N SER A 122 11.58 -3.26 -8.58
CA SER A 122 12.09 -4.52 -9.15
C SER A 122 13.32 -4.30 -10.04
N ILE A 123 13.33 -3.25 -10.87
CA ILE A 123 14.48 -2.89 -11.72
C ILE A 123 15.68 -2.55 -10.85
N THR A 124 15.47 -1.75 -9.82
CA THR A 124 16.49 -1.38 -8.83
C THR A 124 17.05 -2.62 -8.11
N ASP A 125 16.19 -3.50 -7.61
CA ASP A 125 16.61 -4.71 -6.90
C ASP A 125 17.42 -5.65 -7.81
N ARG A 126 17.04 -5.77 -9.09
CA ARG A 126 17.81 -6.52 -10.08
C ARG A 126 19.22 -5.94 -10.26
N LYS A 127 19.35 -4.61 -10.34
CA LYS A 127 20.65 -3.94 -10.40
C LYS A 127 21.46 -4.16 -9.13
N ARG A 128 20.84 -4.05 -7.94
CA ARG A 128 21.48 -4.34 -6.64
C ARG A 128 22.05 -5.75 -6.60
N ILE A 129 21.24 -6.75 -6.98
CA ILE A 129 21.66 -8.16 -6.96
C ILE A 129 22.77 -8.42 -7.98
N SER A 130 22.69 -7.84 -9.17
CA SER A 130 23.75 -7.95 -10.19
C SER A 130 25.08 -7.38 -9.69
N PHE A 131 25.04 -6.22 -9.01
CA PHE A 131 26.22 -5.60 -8.41
C PHE A 131 26.85 -6.49 -7.34
N VAL A 132 26.05 -7.04 -6.41
CA VAL A 132 26.52 -7.98 -5.38
C VAL A 132 27.16 -9.23 -5.99
N LYS A 133 26.57 -9.78 -7.06
CA LYS A 133 27.13 -10.94 -7.77
C LYS A 133 28.47 -10.63 -8.44
N GLN A 134 28.60 -9.47 -9.08
CA GLN A 134 29.83 -9.07 -9.76
C GLN A 134 30.99 -8.79 -8.79
N HIS A 135 30.70 -8.30 -7.58
CA HIS A 135 31.71 -7.99 -6.57
C HIS A 135 31.99 -9.14 -5.60
N GLY A 136 31.41 -10.33 -5.81
CA GLY A 136 31.66 -11.51 -4.98
C GLY A 136 31.19 -11.39 -3.53
N LEU A 137 30.30 -10.42 -3.22
CA LEU A 137 29.81 -10.14 -1.86
C LEU A 137 28.70 -11.10 -1.40
N GLN A 138 28.65 -12.31 -1.98
CA GLN A 138 27.71 -13.35 -1.56
C GLN A 138 28.14 -13.91 -0.21
N GLY A 139 27.61 -13.34 0.89
CA GLY A 139 27.84 -13.81 2.26
C GLY A 139 28.55 -12.82 3.19
N SER A 140 28.87 -11.61 2.71
CA SER A 140 29.45 -10.56 3.56
C SER A 140 28.43 -10.07 4.60
N THR A 141 28.73 -10.22 5.88
CA THR A 141 27.93 -9.68 7.02
C THR A 141 28.22 -8.19 7.26
N GLU A 142 28.99 -7.54 6.38
CA GLU A 142 29.18 -6.10 6.41
C GLU A 142 28.08 -5.39 5.61
N ALA A 143 27.52 -4.36 6.23
CA ALA A 143 26.51 -3.51 5.63
C ALA A 143 27.02 -2.98 4.29
N LEU A 144 26.38 -3.43 3.20
CA LEU A 144 26.67 -2.96 1.85
C LEU A 144 26.67 -1.42 1.86
N PRO A 145 27.72 -0.73 1.39
CA PRO A 145 27.74 0.72 1.21
C PRO A 145 26.94 1.09 -0.05
N LEU A 146 25.76 0.49 -0.21
CA LEU A 146 24.79 0.89 -1.22
C LEU A 146 23.95 2.00 -0.58
N THR A 147 24.33 3.23 -0.92
CA THR A 147 23.65 4.45 -0.55
C THR A 147 22.15 4.31 -0.85
N VAL A 148 21.31 4.77 0.09
CA VAL A 148 19.83 4.82 0.00
C VAL A 148 19.32 5.42 -1.32
N PHE A 149 20.16 6.16 -2.05
CA PHE A 149 19.90 6.76 -3.36
C PHE A 149 19.74 5.78 -4.54
N ILE A 150 20.01 4.49 -4.37
CA ILE A 150 19.71 3.49 -5.40
C ILE A 150 18.30 2.93 -5.24
N LEU A 151 17.62 3.12 -4.09
CA LEU A 151 16.24 2.67 -3.83
C LEU A 151 15.18 3.66 -4.33
#